data_AF-A0A016VLC9-F1
#
_entry.id   AF-A0A016VLC9-F1
#
_cell.length_a   1.000
_cell.length_b   1.000
_cell.length_c   1.000
_cell.angle_alpha   90.00
_cell.angle_beta   90.00
_cell.angle_gamma   90.00
#
_symmetry.space_group_name_H-M   'P 1'
#
loop_
_entity.id
_entity.type
_entity.pdbx_description
1 polymer ?
#
loop_
_entity_poly.entity_id
_entity_poly.type
_entity_poly.pdbx_seq_one_letter_code
_entity_poly.pdbx_strand_id
1 'polypeptide(L)'
;MIKDLGFIVTKDLNFDQHCEQIAMKATGVMVKLFKVLTTRDSQVLLTAHKTYVRPLLEYGTVIFSPYKRKVVEELERVQNSFTRKLFIRTVGFMYDNIPPAEERNMNLGLKPLAWRRRKFDLLMF
;
A
#
# COMPACT_ATOMS: atom_id res chain seq x y z
N MET A 1 -0.27 -25.94 1.27
CA MET A 1 0.12 -24.58 0.87
C MET A 1 1.49 -24.68 0.23
N ILE A 2 1.66 -24.17 -0.99
CA ILE A 2 2.95 -24.21 -1.69
C ILE A 2 3.49 -22.79 -1.73
N LYS A 3 4.79 -22.63 -1.44
CA LYS A 3 5.49 -21.35 -1.56
C LYS A 3 6.43 -21.43 -2.74
N ASP A 4 6.25 -20.56 -3.72
CA ASP A 4 7.11 -20.48 -4.91
C ASP A 4 7.41 -19.02 -5.24
N LEU A 5 8.67 -18.70 -5.52
CA LEU A 5 9.16 -17.33 -5.81
C LEU A 5 8.74 -16.24 -4.80
N GLY A 6 8.40 -16.63 -3.57
CA GLY A 6 7.90 -15.75 -2.52
C GLY A 6 6.37 -15.58 -2.48
N PHE A 7 5.65 -16.18 -3.43
CA PHE A 7 4.19 -16.25 -3.45
C PHE A 7 3.68 -17.44 -2.64
N ILE A 8 2.56 -17.25 -1.97
CA ILE A 8 1.85 -18.33 -1.29
C ILE A 8 0.63 -18.67 -2.13
N VAL A 9 0.57 -19.92 -2.59
CA VAL A 9 -0.51 -20.41 -3.44
C VAL A 9 -1.23 -21.55 -2.71
N THR A 10 -2.55 -21.44 -2.60
CA THR A 10 -3.40 -22.56 -2.15
C THR A 10 -3.67 -23.50 -3.31
N LYS A 11 -4.16 -24.72 -3.04
CA LYS A 11 -4.50 -25.69 -4.09
C LYS A 11 -5.55 -25.16 -5.07
N ASP A 12 -6.36 -24.20 -4.63
CA ASP A 12 -7.44 -23.59 -5.41
C ASP A 12 -7.01 -22.30 -6.13
N LEU A 13 -5.70 -22.03 -6.25
CA LEU A 13 -5.16 -20.79 -6.82
C LEU A 13 -5.70 -19.52 -6.12
N ASN A 14 -6.01 -19.63 -4.82
CA ASN A 14 -6.45 -18.50 -4.02
C ASN A 14 -5.24 -17.77 -3.43
N PHE A 15 -5.13 -16.48 -3.70
CA PHE A 15 -4.06 -15.60 -3.25
C PHE A 15 -4.49 -14.61 -2.16
N ASP A 16 -5.70 -14.73 -1.61
CA ASP A 16 -6.22 -13.84 -0.56
C ASP A 16 -5.27 -13.80 0.65
N GLN A 17 -4.85 -14.97 1.13
CA GLN A 17 -3.92 -15.07 2.25
C GLN A 17 -2.54 -14.48 1.93
N HIS A 18 -2.10 -14.62 0.67
CA HIS A 18 -0.85 -14.01 0.22
C HIS A 18 -0.96 -12.47 0.24
N CYS A 19 -2.08 -11.93 -0.22
CA CYS A 19 -2.36 -10.50 -0.20
C CYS A 19 -2.39 -9.94 1.23
N GLU A 20 -3.02 -10.65 2.17
CA GLU A 20 -3.03 -10.28 3.59
C GLU A 20 -1.60 -10.23 4.15
N GLN A 21 -0.76 -11.22 3.85
CA GLN A 21 0.64 -11.23 4.28
C GLN A 21 1.46 -10.09 3.68
N ILE A 22 1.26 -9.77 2.40
CA ILE A 22 1.87 -8.60 1.75
C ILE A 22 1.44 -7.32 2.47
N ALA A 23 0.14 -7.15 2.72
CA ALA A 23 -0.40 -5.96 3.40
C ALA A 23 0.20 -5.82 4.81
N MET A 24 0.31 -6.92 5.56
CA MET A 24 0.95 -6.95 6.88
C MET A 24 2.43 -6.55 6.80
N LYS A 25 3.19 -7.12 5.85
CA LYS A 25 4.61 -6.81 5.66
C LYS A 25 4.81 -5.34 5.29
N ALA A 26 4.03 -4.84 4.34
CA ALA A 26 4.07 -3.44 3.89
C ALA A 26 3.71 -2.48 5.03
N THR A 27 2.70 -2.82 5.85
CA THR A 27 2.34 -2.06 7.05
C THR A 27 3.49 -2.03 8.06
N GLY A 28 4.14 -3.17 8.31
CA GLY A 28 5.30 -3.25 9.19
C GLY A 28 6.45 -2.35 8.74
N VAL A 29 6.77 -2.35 7.44
CA VAL A 29 7.79 -1.45 6.85
C VAL A 29 7.37 0.00 7.00
N MET A 30 6.11 0.35 6.69
CA MET A 30 5.58 1.69 6.85
C MET A 30 5.73 2.20 8.29
N VAL A 31 5.37 1.39 9.29
CA VAL A 31 5.53 1.78 10.71
C VAL A 31 7.00 2.00 11.05
N LYS A 32 7.91 1.14 10.58
CA LYS A 32 9.35 1.32 10.78
C LYS A 32 9.86 2.61 10.13
N LEU A 33 9.42 2.94 8.91
CA LEU A 33 9.77 4.20 8.25
C LEU A 33 9.41 5.40 9.11
N PHE A 34 8.19 5.45 9.65
CA PHE A 34 7.80 6.55 10.54
C PHE A 34 8.57 6.56 11.87
N LYS A 35 9.09 5.42 12.35
CA LYS A 35 9.94 5.39 13.55
C LYS A 35 11.36 5.89 13.28
N VAL A 36 11.95 5.47 12.17
CA VAL A 36 13.35 5.78 11.81
C VAL A 36 13.48 7.19 11.23
N LEU A 37 12.56 7.58 10.35
CA LEU A 37 12.56 8.91 9.74
C LEU A 37 11.85 9.88 10.68
N THR A 38 12.63 10.62 11.46
CA THR A 38 12.13 11.66 12.39
C THR A 38 11.76 12.97 11.69
N THR A 39 12.00 13.08 10.38
CA THR A 39 11.68 14.26 9.58
C THR A 39 10.17 14.56 9.53
N ARG A 40 9.85 15.84 9.40
CA ARG A 40 8.51 16.37 9.11
C ARG A 40 8.34 16.79 7.65
N ASP A 41 9.35 16.57 6.81
CA ASP A 41 9.25 16.81 5.38
C ASP A 41 8.34 15.75 4.73
N SER A 42 7.21 16.22 4.19
CA SER A 42 6.22 15.36 3.55
C SER A 42 6.77 14.69 2.28
N GLN A 43 7.64 15.36 1.53
CA GLN A 43 8.23 14.84 0.29
C GLN A 43 9.22 13.71 0.57
N VAL A 44 10.03 13.85 1.62
CA VAL A 44 10.97 12.80 2.04
C VAL A 44 10.20 11.55 2.47
N LEU A 45 9.17 11.71 3.30
CA LEU A 45 8.32 10.59 3.75
C LEU A 45 7.56 9.94 2.58
N LEU A 46 7.06 10.75 1.64
CA LEU A 46 6.40 10.28 0.44
C LEU A 46 7.35 9.47 -0.44
N THR A 47 8.58 9.96 -0.62
CA THR A 47 9.63 9.28 -1.37
C THR A 47 9.97 7.94 -0.72
N ALA A 48 10.19 7.91 0.60
CA ALA A 48 10.45 6.68 1.33
C ALA A 48 9.30 5.67 1.19
N HIS A 49 8.04 6.11 1.24
CA HIS A 49 6.90 5.24 0.99
C HIS A 49 6.90 4.65 -0.43
N LYS A 50 7.17 5.48 -1.44
CA LYS A 50 7.29 5.06 -2.85
C LYS A 50 8.44 4.08 -3.06
N THR A 51 9.54 4.20 -2.32
CA THR A 51 10.74 3.37 -2.49
C THR A 51 10.64 2.05 -1.73
N TYR A 52 10.10 2.03 -0.51
CA TYR A 52 10.16 0.83 0.36
C TYR A 52 8.83 0.12 0.57
N VAL A 53 7.71 0.84 0.55
CA VAL A 53 6.38 0.25 0.81
C VAL A 53 5.69 -0.11 -0.49
N ARG A 54 5.72 0.78 -1.48
CA ARG A 54 5.04 0.58 -2.76
C ARG A 54 5.49 -0.69 -3.51
N PRO A 55 6.80 -1.01 -3.64
CA PRO A 55 7.20 -2.22 -4.35
C PRO A 55 6.66 -3.49 -3.71
N LEU A 56 6.49 -3.53 -2.39
CA LEU A 56 5.91 -4.68 -1.70
C LEU A 56 4.44 -4.91 -2.09
N LEU A 57 3.70 -3.83 -2.39
CA LEU A 57 2.27 -3.89 -2.75
C LEU A 57 2.03 -4.13 -4.25
N GLU A 58 3.04 -3.82 -5.08
CA GLU A 58 2.97 -3.86 -6.55
C GLU A 58 3.72 -5.05 -7.16
N TYR A 59 4.67 -5.64 -6.43
CA TYR A 59 5.39 -6.82 -6.90
C TYR A 59 4.43 -8.01 -7.07
N GLY A 60 4.42 -8.60 -8.27
CA GLY A 60 3.65 -9.80 -8.57
C GLY A 60 2.15 -9.58 -8.72
N THR A 61 1.66 -8.35 -8.87
CA THR A 61 0.22 -8.08 -8.99
C THR A 61 -0.42 -8.77 -10.19
N VAL A 62 0.33 -8.95 -11.28
CA VAL A 62 -0.11 -9.71 -12.46
C VAL A 62 -0.38 -11.18 -12.12
N ILE A 63 0.36 -11.74 -11.16
CA ILE A 63 0.28 -13.16 -10.79
C ILE A 63 -0.97 -13.41 -9.93
N PHE A 64 -1.19 -12.61 -8.89
CA PHE A 64 -2.30 -12.85 -7.95
C PHE A 64 -3.58 -12.08 -8.29
N SER A 65 -3.52 -11.07 -9.18
CA SER A 65 -4.63 -10.27 -9.72
C SER A 65 -5.90 -10.29 -8.85
N PRO A 66 -5.88 -9.60 -7.69
CA PRO A 66 -6.92 -9.77 -6.68
C PRO A 66 -8.22 -9.15 -7.18
N TYR A 67 -9.23 -9.98 -7.44
CA TYR A 67 -10.53 -9.56 -7.95
C TYR A 67 -11.56 -9.34 -6.83
N LYS A 68 -11.33 -9.92 -5.65
CA LYS A 68 -12.23 -9.77 -4.49
C LYS A 68 -12.05 -8.38 -3.88
N ARG A 69 -13.17 -7.64 -3.77
CA ARG A 69 -13.21 -6.29 -3.20
C ARG A 69 -12.52 -6.18 -1.84
N LYS A 70 -12.77 -7.14 -0.94
CA LYS A 70 -12.15 -7.18 0.41
C LYS A 70 -10.62 -7.15 0.36
N VAL A 71 -10.03 -7.92 -0.55
CA VAL A 71 -8.56 -8.02 -0.68
C VAL A 71 -7.98 -6.74 -1.28
N VAL A 72 -8.67 -6.16 -2.25
CA VAL A 72 -8.29 -4.85 -2.81
C VAL A 72 -8.32 -3.78 -1.73
N GLU A 73 -9.37 -3.74 -0.91
CA GLU A 73 -9.52 -2.78 0.19
C GLU A 73 -8.43 -2.95 1.27
N GLU A 74 -8.06 -4.19 1.63
CA GLU A 74 -6.96 -4.43 2.58
C GLU A 74 -5.61 -3.94 2.05
N LEU A 75 -5.34 -4.10 0.75
CA LEU A 75 -4.11 -3.59 0.15
C LEU A 75 -4.12 -2.06 0.09
N GLU A 76 -5.27 -1.44 -0.18
CA GLU A 76 -5.42 0.02 -0.16
C GLU A 76 -5.34 0.62 1.24
N ARG A 77 -5.72 -0.15 2.25
CA ARG A 77 -5.61 0.25 3.66
C ARG A 77 -4.19 0.64 4.03
N VAL A 78 -3.18 0.02 3.42
CA VAL A 78 -1.76 0.36 3.65
C VAL A 78 -1.45 1.78 3.17
N GLN A 79 -1.84 2.15 1.95
CA GLN A 79 -1.65 3.51 1.44
C GLN A 79 -2.47 4.52 2.26
N ASN A 80 -3.71 4.18 2.60
CA ASN A 80 -4.58 5.03 3.40
C ASN A 80 -3.99 5.29 4.80
N SER A 81 -3.46 4.25 5.45
CA SER A 81 -2.78 4.34 6.75
C SER A 81 -1.54 5.23 6.69
N PHE A 82 -0.74 5.09 5.61
CA PHE A 82 0.42 5.94 5.37
C PHE A 82 0.03 7.40 5.27
N THR A 83 -0.94 7.73 4.41
CA THR A 83 -1.34 9.14 4.21
C THR A 83 -1.99 9.74 5.46
N ARG A 84 -2.72 8.97 6.27
CA ARG A 84 -3.20 9.44 7.59
C ARG A 84 -2.04 9.84 8.50
N LYS A 85 -1.06 8.94 8.68
CA LYS A 85 0.10 9.19 9.53
C LYS A 85 0.95 10.36 9.04
N LEU A 86 1.06 10.52 7.71
CA LEU A 86 1.76 11.63 7.11
C LEU A 86 1.12 12.96 7.52
N PHE A 87 -0.19 13.12 7.31
CA PHE A 87 -0.91 14.34 7.67
C PHE A 87 -0.84 14.66 9.16
N ILE A 88 -0.96 13.65 10.03
CA ILE A 88 -0.81 13.83 11.48
C ILE A 88 0.59 14.38 11.80
N ARG A 89 1.64 13.85 11.17
CA ARG A 89 3.02 14.26 11.45
C ARG A 89 3.38 15.63 10.86
N THR A 90 2.91 15.94 9.67
CA THR A 90 3.33 17.12 8.92
C THR A 90 2.45 18.33 9.23
N VAL A 91 1.14 18.13 9.40
CA VAL A 91 0.16 19.20 9.62
C VAL A 91 -0.30 19.28 11.08
N GLY A 92 -0.10 18.21 11.87
CA GLY A 92 -0.54 18.18 13.27
C GLY A 92 -2.04 17.96 13.45
N PHE A 93 -2.75 17.48 12.42
CA PHE A 93 -4.18 17.20 12.51
C PHE A 93 -4.50 16.17 13.61
N MET A 94 -5.53 16.47 14.40
CA MET A 94 -6.25 15.49 15.22
C MET A 94 -6.98 14.50 14.32
N TYR A 95 -7.17 13.26 14.78
CA TYR A 95 -7.77 12.19 13.97
C TYR A 95 -9.14 12.55 13.37
N ASP A 96 -9.90 13.38 14.08
CA ASP A 96 -11.27 13.77 13.71
C ASP A 96 -11.34 14.76 12.54
N ASN A 97 -10.23 15.46 12.26
CA ASN A 97 -10.14 16.46 11.20
C ASN A 97 -9.40 15.95 9.96
N ILE A 98 -9.08 14.66 9.89
CA ILE A 98 -8.33 14.09 8.76
C ILE A 98 -9.27 13.96 7.55
N PRO A 99 -8.93 14.56 6.39
CA PRO A 99 -9.77 14.47 5.21
C PRO A 99 -9.97 13.03 4.72
N PRO A 100 -11.01 12.77 3.90
CA PRO A 100 -11.23 11.48 3.25
C PRO A 100 -9.99 11.00 2.47
N ALA A 101 -9.89 9.68 2.26
CA ALA A 101 -8.72 9.07 1.62
C ALA A 101 -8.47 9.60 0.20
N GLU A 102 -9.54 9.85 -0.56
CA GLU A 102 -9.47 10.37 -1.92
C GLU A 102 -8.85 11.77 -1.97
N GLU A 103 -9.29 12.68 -1.10
CA GLU A 103 -8.77 14.04 -1.01
C GLU A 103 -7.30 14.05 -0.56
N ARG A 104 -6.95 13.25 0.45
CA ARG A 104 -5.54 13.10 0.87
C ARG A 104 -4.66 12.56 -0.26
N ASN A 105 -5.15 11.59 -1.00
CA ASN A 105 -4.44 11.01 -2.13
C ASN A 105 -4.25 12.04 -3.25
N MET A 106 -5.27 12.85 -3.55
CA MET A 106 -5.20 13.93 -4.52
C MET A 106 -4.15 14.99 -4.12
N ASN A 107 -4.19 15.46 -2.86
CA ASN A 107 -3.25 16.44 -2.33
C ASN A 107 -1.79 15.96 -2.35
N LEU A 108 -1.56 14.65 -2.22
CA LEU A 108 -0.23 14.03 -2.25
C LEU A 108 0.18 13.55 -3.66
N GLY A 109 -0.65 13.75 -4.69
CA GLY A 109 -0.40 13.22 -6.03
C GLY A 109 -0.31 11.70 -6.09
N LEU A 110 -0.98 11.00 -5.17
CA LEU A 110 -1.03 9.54 -5.09
C LEU A 110 -2.26 9.02 -5.83
N LYS A 111 -2.06 8.19 -6.86
CA LYS A 111 -3.16 7.41 -7.44
C LYS A 111 -3.59 6.28 -6.49
N PRO A 112 -4.79 5.71 -6.62
CA PRO A 112 -5.12 4.45 -5.96
C PRO A 112 -4.19 3.32 -6.42
N LEU A 113 -3.88 2.37 -5.55
CA LEU A 113 -3.16 1.15 -5.90
C LEU A 113 -3.93 0.34 -6.95
N ALA A 114 -5.26 0.26 -6.85
CA ALA A 114 -6.09 -0.42 -7.86
C ALA A 114 -5.91 0.17 -9.27
N TRP A 115 -5.83 1.50 -9.36
CA TRP A 115 -5.56 2.18 -10.63
C TRP A 115 -4.17 1.84 -11.18
N ARG A 116 -3.15 1.86 -10.30
CA ARG A 116 -1.77 1.54 -10.70
C ARG A 116 -1.63 0.09 -11.14
N ARG A 117 -2.27 -0.85 -10.44
CA ARG A 117 -2.29 -2.27 -10.81
C ARG A 117 -2.91 -2.49 -12.17
N ARG A 118 -4.11 -1.95 -12.40
CA ARG A 118 -4.76 -2.04 -13.73
C ARG A 118 -3.86 -1.48 -14.83
N LYS A 119 -3.15 -0.37 -14.57
CA LYS A 119 -2.18 0.17 -15.52
C LYS A 119 -1.02 -0.80 -15.78
N PHE A 120 -0.45 -1.42 -14.74
CA PHE A 120 0.61 -2.43 -14.90
C PHE A 120 0.11 -3.66 -15.66
N ASP A 121 -1.08 -4.15 -15.32
CA ASP A 121 -1.68 -5.29 -15.99
C ASP A 121 -1.88 -5.00 -17.49
N LEU A 122 -2.31 -3.78 -17.87
CA LEU A 122 -2.47 -3.38 -19.27
C LEU A 122 -1.14 -3.16 -20.02
N LEU A 123 -0.04 -2.87 -19.32
CA LEU A 123 1.26 -2.55 -19.94
C LEU A 123 2.21 -3.76 -20.03
N MET A 124 1.96 -4.82 -19.27
CA MET A 124 2.76 -6.06 -19.30
C MET A 124 2.19 -7.14 -20.24
N PHE A 125 1.27 -6.76 -21.14
CA PHE A 125 0.84 -7.56 -22.28
C PHE A 125 1.28 -6.90 -23.59
#